data_AF-A0A357ZXC5-F1
#
_entry.id   AF-A0A357ZXC5-F1
#
_cell.length_a   1.000
_cell.length_b   1.000
_cell.length_c   1.000
_cell.angle_alpha   90.00
_cell.angle_beta   90.00
_cell.angle_gamma   90.00
#
_symmetry.space_group_name_H-M   'P 1'
#
loop_
_entity.id
_entity.type
_entity.pdbx_description
1 polymer ?
#
loop_
_entity_poly.entity_id
_entity_poly.type
_entity_poly.pdbx_seq_one_letter_code
_entity_poly.pdbx_strand_id
1 'polypeptide(L)' 'MGVDPDLFFPERGASTREAKEVCRGCVVRMDCLEYALVNGEKFGIWGGLSERERRRIRRQRALARAAAAAPAHTATA' A
#
# COMPACT_ATOMS: atom_id res chain seq x y z
N MET A 1 -11.33 21.17 11.73
CA MET A 1 -11.95 19.90 12.15
C MET A 1 -11.08 18.78 11.62
N GLY A 2 -10.47 17.99 12.51
CA GLY A 2 -9.73 16.79 12.13
C GLY A 2 -10.67 15.59 12.05
N VAL A 3 -10.26 14.57 11.30
CA VAL A 3 -10.86 13.23 11.35
C VAL A 3 -10.30 12.48 12.55
N ASP A 4 -11.10 11.62 13.16
CA ASP A 4 -10.67 10.78 14.28
C ASP A 4 -9.49 9.89 13.84
N PRO A 5 -8.32 9.92 14.52
CA PRO A 5 -7.20 9.03 14.22
C PRO A 5 -7.56 7.55 14.29
N ASP A 6 -8.47 7.14 15.18
CA ASP A 6 -8.84 5.74 15.39
C ASP A 6 -9.49 5.12 14.13
N LEU A 7 -10.11 5.98 13.31
CA LEU A 7 -10.64 5.61 12.00
C LEU A 7 -9.59 4.94 11.10
N PHE A 8 -8.33 5.36 11.20
CA PHE A 8 -7.24 4.82 10.38
C PHE A 8 -6.64 3.56 10.96
N PHE A 9 -6.96 3.17 12.20
CA PHE A 9 -6.45 1.97 12.86
C PHE A 9 -7.60 1.05 13.30
N PRO A 10 -8.44 0.58 12.36
CA PRO A 10 -9.59 -0.23 12.70
C PRO A 10 -9.20 -1.58 13.32
N GLU A 11 -10.01 -2.04 14.26
CA GLU A 11 -9.90 -3.39 14.82
C GLU A 11 -10.00 -4.47 13.73
N ARG A 12 -9.51 -5.67 14.06
CA ARG A 12 -9.54 -6.81 13.12
C ARG A 12 -10.99 -7.13 12.74
N GLY A 13 -11.31 -6.98 11.45
CA GLY A 13 -12.63 -7.28 10.91
C GLY A 13 -13.56 -6.07 10.82
N ALA A 14 -13.18 -4.93 11.42
CA ALA A 14 -13.92 -3.69 11.27
C ALA A 14 -13.82 -3.12 9.84
N SER A 15 -14.78 -2.26 9.50
CA SER A 15 -14.86 -1.64 8.18
C SER A 15 -13.66 -0.70 7.95
N THR A 16 -13.11 -0.75 6.74
CA THR A 16 -12.07 0.19 6.29
C THR A 16 -12.63 1.28 5.37
N ARG A 17 -13.95 1.27 5.13
CA ARG A 17 -14.58 2.09 4.10
C ARG A 17 -14.34 3.58 4.36
N GLU A 18 -14.73 4.05 5.53
CA GLU A 18 -14.72 5.48 5.89
C GLU A 18 -13.31 6.08 5.85
N ALA A 19 -12.31 5.41 6.45
CA ALA A 19 -10.90 5.80 6.32
C ALA A 19 -10.46 5.94 4.85
N LYS A 20 -10.87 5.01 3.98
CA LYS A 20 -10.56 5.07 2.56
C LYS A 20 -11.25 6.24 1.87
N GLU A 21 -12.45 6.63 2.30
CA GLU A 21 -13.16 7.80 1.75
C GLU A 21 -12.42 9.10 2.08
N VAL A 22 -11.97 9.22 3.33
CA VAL A 22 -11.12 10.35 3.74
C VAL A 22 -9.86 10.41 2.89
N CYS A 23 -9.20 9.27 2.66
CA CYS A 23 -8.01 9.24 1.81
C CYS A 23 -8.28 9.70 0.36
N ARG A 24 -9.49 9.52 -0.22
CA ARG A 24 -9.78 9.90 -1.61
C ARG A 24 -9.61 11.40 -1.88
N GLY A 25 -9.89 12.25 -0.88
CA GLY A 25 -9.71 13.70 -0.97
C GLY A 25 -8.34 14.19 -0.50
N CYS A 26 -7.45 13.30 -0.06
CA CYS A 26 -6.18 13.68 0.56
C CYS A 26 -5.12 14.01 -0.50
N VAL A 27 -4.62 15.25 -0.47
CA VAL A 27 -3.58 15.75 -1.41
C VAL A 27 -2.24 15.02 -1.28
N VAL A 28 -1.92 14.49 -0.10
CA VAL A 28 -0.68 13.72 0.16
C VAL A 28 -0.92 12.20 0.11
N ARG A 29 -2.03 11.73 -0.49
CA ARG A 29 -2.40 10.30 -0.48
C ARG A 29 -1.27 9.40 -1.01
N MET A 30 -0.61 9.82 -2.10
CA MET A 30 0.45 9.02 -2.72
C MET A 30 1.73 9.01 -1.89
N ASP A 31 2.14 10.15 -1.34
CA ASP A 31 3.31 10.24 -0.47
C ASP A 31 3.11 9.44 0.82
N CYS A 32 1.91 9.50 1.40
CA CYS A 32 1.51 8.69 2.54
C CYS A 32 1.55 7.19 2.22
N LEU A 33 1.09 6.78 1.04
CA LEU A 33 1.19 5.39 0.59
C LEU A 33 2.66 4.95 0.46
N GLU A 34 3.48 5.76 -0.22
CA GLU A 34 4.88 5.41 -0.46
C GLU A 34 5.66 5.32 0.85
N TYR A 35 5.44 6.27 1.78
CA TYR A 35 5.96 6.20 3.14
C TYR A 35 5.63 4.86 3.80
N ALA A 36 4.36 4.44 3.76
CA ALA A 36 3.94 3.18 4.39
C ALA A 36 4.51 1.94 3.70
N LEU A 37 4.76 2.00 2.39
CA LEU A 37 5.39 0.91 1.65
C LEU A 37 6.88 0.79 1.99
N VAL A 38 7.62 1.91 2.00
CA VAL A 38 9.05 1.98 2.30
C VAL A 38 9.34 1.59 3.74
N ASN A 39 8.59 2.15 4.70
CA ASN A 39 8.80 1.89 6.13
C ASN A 39 8.19 0.58 6.62
N GLY A 40 7.49 -0.16 5.75
CA GLY A 40 6.93 -1.45 6.12
C GLY A 40 5.79 -1.35 7.13
N GLU A 41 5.04 -0.24 7.14
CA GLU A 41 3.99 0.02 8.13
C GLU A 41 2.98 -1.14 8.21
N LYS A 42 2.84 -1.69 9.42
CA LYS A 42 2.16 -2.97 9.67
C LYS A 42 0.68 -2.82 9.96
N PHE A 43 0.25 -1.68 10.48
CA PHE A 43 -1.12 -1.47 10.91
C PHE A 43 -1.77 -0.28 10.18
N GLY A 44 -3.09 -0.23 10.28
CA GLY A 44 -3.90 0.88 9.79
C GLY A 44 -3.99 1.04 8.27
N ILE A 45 -4.71 2.10 7.89
CA ILE A 45 -5.00 2.53 6.53
C ILE A 45 -4.05 3.67 6.16
N TRP A 46 -3.24 3.45 5.14
CA TRP A 46 -2.26 4.42 4.66
C TRP A 46 -2.46 4.65 3.17
N GLY A 47 -2.55 5.91 2.76
CA GLY A 47 -2.80 6.28 1.36
C GLY A 47 -4.07 5.65 0.76
N GLY A 48 -5.06 5.32 1.59
CA GLY A 48 -6.29 4.65 1.18
C GLY A 48 -6.18 3.13 1.02
N LEU A 49 -5.12 2.51 1.52
CA LEU A 49 -4.93 1.05 1.47
C LEU A 49 -4.75 0.44 2.85
N SER A 50 -5.39 -0.71 3.06
CA SER A 50 -5.17 -1.60 4.20
C SER A 50 -3.79 -2.26 4.14
N GLU A 51 -3.33 -2.78 5.29
CA GLU A 51 -2.11 -3.58 5.37
C GLU A 51 -2.10 -4.72 4.33
N ARG A 52 -3.22 -5.43 4.18
CA ARG A 52 -3.34 -6.54 3.21
C ARG A 52 -3.14 -6.07 1.77
N GLU A 53 -3.69 -4.92 1.40
CA GLU A 53 -3.51 -4.34 0.06
C GLU A 53 -2.08 -3.85 -0.14
N ARG A 54 -1.48 -3.17 0.84
CA ARG A 54 -0.07 -2.76 0.78
C ARG A 54 0.88 -3.95 0.64
N ARG A 55 0.62 -5.07 1.33
CA ARG A 55 1.37 -6.32 1.17
C ARG A 55 1.29 -6.87 -0.26
N ARG A 56 0.14 -6.75 -0.93
CA ARG A 56 0.01 -7.14 -2.35
C ARG A 56 0.87 -6.26 -3.25
N ILE A 57 0.90 -4.95 -3.03
CA ILE A 57 1.75 -4.01 -3.79
C ILE A 57 3.24 -4.36 -3.59
N ARG A 58 3.69 -4.56 -2.35
CA ARG A 58 5.10 -4.94 -2.07
C ARG A 58 5.49 -6.24 -2.80
N ARG A 59 4.62 -7.25 -2.79
CA ARG A 59 4.85 -8.49 -3.54
C ARG A 59 4.93 -8.25 -5.05
N GLN A 60 4.01 -7.47 -5.61
CA GLN A 60 4.04 -7.14 -7.04
C GLN A 60 5.32 -6.40 -7.44
N ARG A 61 5.75 -5.41 -6.64
CA ARG A 61 7.03 -4.70 -6.87
C ARG A 61 8.23 -5.64 -6.77
N ALA A 62 8.23 -6.57 -5.82
CA ALA A 62 9.29 -7.57 -5.70
C ALA A 62 9.35 -8.51 -6.91
N LEU A 63 8.19 -9.01 -7.36
CA LEU A 63 8.10 -9.85 -8.56
C LEU A 63 8.55 -9.11 -9.83
N ALA A 64 8.14 -7.86 -10.00
CA ALA A 64 8.57 -7.04 -11.12
C ALA A 64 10.09 -6.81 -11.13
N ARG A 65 10.68 -6.55 -9.95
CA ARG A 65 12.15 -6.42 -9.80
C ARG A 65 12.87 -7.73 -10.14
N ALA A 66 12.36 -8.87 -9.68
CA ALA A 66 12.92 -10.18 -10.00
C ALA A 66 12.85 -10.47 -11.51
N ALA A 67 11.72 -10.17 -12.15
CA ALA A 67 11.57 -10.33 -13.59
C ALA A 67 12.53 -9.43 -14.40
N ALA A 68 12.73 -8.18 -13.97
CA ALA A 68 13.66 -7.26 -14.61
C ALA A 68 15.14 -7.65 -14.42
N ALA A 69 15.48 -8.34 -13.33
CA ALA A 69 16.82 -8.82 -13.04
C ALA A 69 17.15 -10.17 -13.71
N ALA A 70 16.16 -10.87 -14.26
CA ALA A 70 16.38 -12.15 -14.93
C ALA A 70 17.15 -11.92 -16.24
N PRO A 71 18.23 -12.68 -16.51
CA PRO A 71 18.94 -12.55 -17.77
C PRO A 71 17.99 -12.93 -18.92
N ALA A 72 17.89 -12.05 -19.93
CA ALA A 72 17.21 -12.36 -21.17
C ALA A 72 17.95 -13.55 -21.80
N HIS A 73 17.43 -14.77 -21.60
CA HIS A 73 18.07 -15.95 -22.15
C HIS A 73 18.01 -15.85 -23.68
N THR A 74 19.18 -15.64 -24.26
CA THR A 74 19.51 -15.65 -25.68
C THR A 74 18.95 -16.90 -26.36
N ALA A 75 17.94 -16.70 -27.21
CA ALA A 75 17.61 -17.66 -28.25
C ALA A 75 18.54 -17.41 -29.44
N THR A 76 19.59 -18.22 -29.57
CA THR A 76 20.33 -18.38 -30.82
C THR A 76 20.04 -19.79 -31.32
N ALA A 77 19.43 -19.83 -32.50
CA ALA A 77 19.12 -21.03 -33.28
C ALA A 77 20.39 -21.70 -33.85
#